data_AF-A0AAQ3JKH6-F1
#
_entry.id   AF-A0AAQ3JKH6-F1
#
_cell.length_a   1.000
_cell.length_b   1.000
_cell.length_c   1.000
_cell.angle_alpha   90.00
_cell.angle_beta   90.00
_cell.angle_gamma   90.00
#
_symmetry.space_group_name_H-M   'P 1'
#
loop_
_entity.id
_entity.type
_entity.pdbx_description
1 polymer ?
#
loop_
_entity_poly.entity_id
_entity_poly.type
_entity_poly.pdbx_seq_one_letter_code
_entity_poly.pdbx_strand_id
1 'polypeptide(L)'
;MAKKGMLTRKQYKSIKKMDHNDMETWVESIYQSGYNDGRKSVPGIDLEEVKKVILNIKGIGEKKATAIIESLDINMAKKVESTQKEC
;
A
#
# COMPACT_ATOMS: atom_id res chain seq x y z
N MET A 1 -13.83 25.44 9.96
CA MET A 1 -13.49 24.17 9.30
C MET A 1 -12.04 24.25 8.85
N ALA A 2 -11.16 23.36 9.31
CA ALA A 2 -9.74 23.39 8.94
C ALA A 2 -9.54 22.90 7.50
N LYS A 3 -8.87 23.71 6.68
CA LYS A 3 -8.54 23.37 5.28
C LYS A 3 -7.54 22.23 5.28
N LYS A 4 -7.98 21.04 4.85
CA LYS A 4 -7.14 19.84 4.71
C LYS A 4 -5.99 20.17 3.74
N GLY A 5 -4.75 20.12 4.21
CA GLY A 5 -3.54 20.40 3.41
C GLY A 5 -2.84 21.73 3.69
N MET A 6 -3.32 22.57 4.61
CA MET A 6 -2.62 23.81 4.98
C MET A 6 -1.92 23.65 6.34
N LEU A 7 -0.61 23.90 6.39
CA LEU A 7 0.15 23.89 7.65
C LEU A 7 -0.40 24.97 8.60
N THR A 8 -0.82 24.57 9.79
CA THR A 8 -1.19 25.55 10.82
C THR A 8 0.04 26.33 11.28
N ARG A 9 -0.17 27.55 11.76
CA ARG A 9 0.91 28.44 12.26
C ARG A 9 1.78 27.75 13.32
N LYS A 10 1.20 26.88 14.14
CA LYS A 10 1.91 26.09 15.16
C LYS A 10 2.82 25.03 14.52
N GLN A 11 2.33 24.26 13.56
CA GLN A 11 3.11 23.24 12.83
C GLN A 11 4.27 23.87 12.06
N TYR A 12 4.05 25.01 11.40
CA TYR A 12 5.14 25.73 10.73
C TYR A 12 6.27 26.13 11.70
N LYS A 13 5.89 26.63 12.90
CA LYS A 13 6.88 27.01 13.92
C LYS A 13 7.62 25.81 14.50
N SER A 14 7.00 24.62 14.58
CA SER A 14 7.71 23.42 15.03
C SER A 14 8.67 22.93 13.98
N ILE A 15 8.25 22.83 12.71
CA ILE A 15 9.10 22.42 11.58
C ILE A 15 10.32 23.34 11.46
N LYS A 16 10.14 24.66 11.60
CA LYS A 16 11.25 25.62 11.54
C LYS A 16 12.29 25.44 12.66
N LYS A 17 11.92 24.83 13.79
CA LYS A 17 12.80 24.64 14.96
C LYS A 17 13.51 23.29 14.98
N MET A 18 13.13 22.37 14.09
CA MET A 18 13.72 21.02 14.04
C MET A 18 15.20 21.10 13.69
N ASP A 19 16.00 20.26 14.34
CA ASP A 19 17.39 20.02 13.94
C ASP A 19 17.46 19.04 12.75
N HIS A 20 18.68 18.72 12.31
CA HIS A 20 18.87 17.88 11.13
C HIS A 20 18.29 16.46 11.29
N ASN A 21 18.46 15.86 12.47
CA ASN A 21 17.99 14.50 12.76
C ASN A 21 16.46 14.46 12.91
N ASP A 22 15.90 15.50 13.54
CA ASP A 22 14.45 15.68 13.62
C ASP A 22 13.83 15.84 12.23
N MET A 23 14.49 16.56 11.31
CA MET A 23 14.03 16.71 9.94
C MET A 23 14.09 15.42 9.13
N GLU A 24 15.14 14.62 9.29
CA GLU A 24 15.27 13.32 8.61
C GLU A 24 14.11 12.39 9.02
N THR A 25 13.89 12.25 10.32
CA THR A 25 12.77 11.46 10.88
C THR A 25 11.41 12.01 10.42
N TRP A 26 11.26 13.34 10.35
CA TRP A 26 10.03 13.97 9.90
C TRP A 26 9.73 13.66 8.43
N VAL A 27 10.72 13.72 7.54
CA VAL A 27 10.57 13.38 6.11
C VAL A 27 10.21 11.91 5.94
N GLU A 28 10.88 11.00 6.67
CA GLU A 28 10.55 9.57 6.65
C GLU A 28 9.09 9.34 7.08
N SER A 29 8.64 10.01 8.14
CA SER A 29 7.27 9.87 8.62
C SER A 29 6.22 10.34 7.60
N ILE A 30 6.52 11.39 6.84
CA ILE A 30 5.64 11.89 5.77
C ILE A 30 5.56 10.89 4.64
N TYR A 31 6.71 10.35 4.22
CA TYR A 31 6.76 9.33 3.18
C TYR A 31 5.97 8.08 3.58
N GLN A 32 6.19 7.57 4.80
CA GLN A 32 5.47 6.41 5.32
C GLN A 32 3.97 6.67 5.43
N SER A 33 3.57 7.85 5.91
CA SER A 33 2.16 8.22 5.98
C SER A 33 1.53 8.27 4.59
N GLY A 34 2.20 8.90 3.62
CA GLY A 34 1.73 8.99 2.23
C GLY A 34 1.63 7.62 1.56
N TYR A 35 2.63 6.75 1.76
CA TYR A 35 2.62 5.39 1.26
C TYR A 35 1.49 4.55 1.86
N ASN A 36 1.28 4.65 3.18
CA ASN A 36 0.21 3.94 3.87
C ASN A 36 -1.18 4.43 3.45
N ASP A 37 -1.35 5.74 3.25
CA ASP A 37 -2.59 6.31 2.76
C ASP A 37 -2.85 5.90 1.30
N GLY A 38 -1.81 5.86 0.46
CA GLY A 38 -1.89 5.31 -0.89
C GLY A 38 -2.29 3.83 -0.89
N ARG A 39 -1.67 3.01 -0.04
CA ARG A 39 -1.99 1.59 0.13
C ARG A 39 -3.43 1.36 0.60
N LYS A 40 -3.95 2.22 1.48
CA LYS A 40 -5.34 2.16 1.94
C LYS A 40 -6.33 2.67 0.89
N SER A 41 -5.92 3.62 0.04
CA SER A 41 -6.74 4.17 -1.02
C SER A 41 -6.95 3.22 -2.19
N VAL A 42 -6.00 2.30 -2.41
CA VAL A 42 -6.19 1.20 -3.35
C VAL A 42 -6.99 0.11 -2.62
N PRO A 43 -8.22 -0.23 -3.07
CA PRO A 43 -8.90 -1.40 -2.55
C PRO A 43 -8.03 -2.61 -2.90
N GLY A 44 -7.28 -3.10 -1.91
CA GLY A 44 -6.52 -4.33 -2.04
C GLY A 44 -7.49 -5.44 -2.43
N ILE A 45 -7.16 -6.16 -3.50
CA ILE A 45 -7.95 -7.30 -3.92
C ILE A 45 -7.77 -8.39 -2.86
N ASP A 46 -8.84 -8.74 -2.17
CA ASP A 46 -8.83 -9.85 -1.23
C ASP A 46 -8.81 -11.17 -2.01
N LEU A 47 -7.86 -12.05 -1.66
CA LEU A 47 -7.71 -13.35 -2.34
C LEU A 47 -8.96 -14.23 -2.16
N GLU A 48 -9.70 -14.04 -1.06
CA GLU A 48 -10.98 -14.72 -0.87
C GLU A 48 -12.06 -14.24 -1.85
N GLU A 49 -12.08 -12.95 -2.18
CA GLU A 49 -13.01 -12.39 -3.16
C GLU A 49 -12.67 -12.92 -4.56
N VAL A 50 -11.39 -12.97 -4.91
CA VAL A 50 -10.92 -13.58 -6.17
C VAL A 50 -11.31 -15.05 -6.24
N LYS A 51 -11.16 -15.80 -5.15
CA LYS A 51 -11.57 -17.21 -5.07
C LYS A 51 -13.06 -17.39 -5.37
N LYS A 52 -13.91 -16.53 -4.79
CA LYS A 52 -15.37 -16.56 -5.02
C LYS A 52 -15.71 -16.27 -6.48
N VAL A 53 -15.04 -15.28 -7.09
CA VAL A 53 -15.22 -14.95 -8.51
C VAL A 53 -14.81 -16.14 -9.40
N ILE A 54 -13.70 -16.79 -9.11
CA ILE A 54 -13.21 -17.94 -9.89
C ILE A 54 -14.14 -19.15 -9.80
N LEU A 55 -14.69 -19.45 -8.62
CA LEU A 55 -15.61 -20.58 -8.41
C LEU A 55 -16.97 -20.39 -9.12
N ASN A 56 -17.39 -19.14 -9.35
CA ASN A 56 -18.61 -18.87 -10.12
C ASN A 56 -18.45 -19.15 -11.63
N ILE A 57 -17.23 -19.37 -12.12
CA ILE A 57 -16.98 -19.68 -13.53
C ILE A 57 -17.28 -21.16 -13.79
N LYS A 58 -18.22 -21.41 -14.70
CA LYS A 58 -18.62 -22.77 -15.11
C LYS A 58 -17.39 -23.57 -15.59
N GLY A 59 -17.13 -24.72 -14.94
CA GLY A 59 -16.05 -25.63 -15.30
C GLY A 59 -14.76 -25.47 -14.48
N ILE A 60 -14.70 -24.49 -13.57
CA ILE A 60 -13.62 -24.36 -12.59
C ILE A 60 -14.12 -24.90 -11.24
N GLY A 61 -13.59 -26.06 -10.84
CA GLY A 61 -13.82 -26.63 -9.52
C GLY A 61 -12.77 -26.18 -8.49
N GLU A 62 -12.98 -26.55 -7.23
CA GLU A 62 -12.13 -26.14 -6.10
C GLU A 62 -10.63 -26.38 -6.33
N LYS A 63 -10.25 -27.56 -6.84
CA LYS A 63 -8.84 -27.90 -7.10
C LYS A 63 -8.16 -27.01 -8.14
N LYS A 64 -8.91 -26.54 -9.14
CA LYS A 64 -8.37 -25.64 -10.18
C LYS A 64 -8.35 -24.20 -9.66
N ALA A 65 -9.36 -23.80 -8.89
CA ALA A 65 -9.39 -22.48 -8.27
C ALA A 65 -8.22 -22.27 -7.30
N THR A 66 -7.89 -23.25 -6.46
CA THR A 66 -6.74 -23.18 -5.54
C THR A 66 -5.42 -23.06 -6.29
N ALA A 67 -5.21 -23.87 -7.33
CA ALA A 67 -4.00 -23.80 -8.15
C ALA A 67 -3.82 -22.44 -8.84
N ILE A 68 -4.92 -21.81 -9.29
CA ILE A 68 -4.87 -20.46 -9.89
C ILE A 68 -4.47 -19.43 -8.84
N ILE A 69 -5.04 -19.49 -7.63
CA ILE A 69 -4.71 -18.56 -6.54
C ILE A 69 -3.25 -18.70 -6.13
N GLU A 70 -2.76 -19.93 -5.93
CA GLU A 70 -1.34 -20.19 -5.62
C GLU A 70 -0.42 -19.63 -6.71
N SER A 71 -0.80 -19.80 -7.98
CA SER A 71 -0.02 -19.24 -9.10
C SER A 71 -0.04 -17.71 -9.13
N LEU A 72 -1.15 -17.08 -8.74
CA LEU A 72 -1.26 -15.63 -8.62
C LEU A 72 -0.40 -15.12 -7.48
N ASP A 73 -0.44 -15.76 -6.30
CA ASP A 73 0.37 -15.40 -5.13
C ASP A 73 1.86 -15.46 -5.45
N ILE A 74 2.32 -16.53 -6.08
CA ILE A 74 3.72 -16.69 -6.49
C ILE A 74 4.14 -15.59 -7.47
N ASN A 75 3.29 -15.25 -8.44
CA ASN A 75 3.59 -14.20 -9.42
C ASN A 75 3.55 -12.80 -8.82
N MET A 76 2.63 -12.52 -7.90
CA MET A 76 2.56 -11.25 -7.19
C MET A 76 3.78 -11.06 -6.29
N ALA A 77 4.21 -12.09 -5.56
CA ALA A 77 5.41 -12.05 -4.74
C ALA A 77 6.68 -11.77 -5.57
N LYS A 78 6.82 -12.41 -6.74
CA LYS A 78 7.96 -12.20 -7.65
C LYS A 78 8.05 -10.78 -8.22
N LYS A 79 6.92 -10.09 -8.42
CA LYS A 79 6.90 -8.70 -8.94
C LYS A 79 7.32 -7.68 -7.88
N VAL A 80 7.06 -7.94 -6.60
CA VAL A 80 7.51 -7.05 -5.51
C VAL A 80 9.04 -6.99 -5.46
N GLU A 81 9.72 -8.12 -5.68
CA GLU A 81 11.19 -8.22 -5.70
C GLU A 81 11.84 -7.50 -6.89
N SER A 82 11.15 -7.34 -8.02
CA SER A 82 11.69 -6.59 -9.17
C SER A 82 11.55 -5.08 -9.01
N THR A 83 10.53 -4.60 -8.30
CA THR A 83 10.31 -3.15 -8.05
C THR A 83 11.23 -2.56 -6.97
N GLN A 84 11.86 -3.38 -6.13
CA GLN A 84 12.84 -2.93 -5.13
C GLN A 84 14.26 -2.76 -5.68
N LYS A 85 14.50 -3.04 -6.97
CA LYS A 85 15.82 -2.87 -7.61
C LYS A 85 15.96 -1.57 -8.41
N GLU A 86 14.91 -0.74 -8.49
CA GLU A 86 14.91 0.53 -9.23
C GLU A 86 14.76 1.78 -8.35
N CYS A 87 14.80 1.65 -7.02
CA CYS A 87 14.96 2.77 -6.09
C CYS A 87 16.32 2.70 -5.38
#